data_AF-A0A914RZX0-F1
#
_entry.id   AF-A0A914RZX0-F1
#
_cell.length_a   1.000
_cell.length_b   1.000
_cell.length_c   1.000
_cell.angle_alpha   90.00
_cell.angle_beta   90.00
_cell.angle_gamma   90.00
#
_symmetry.space_group_name_H-M   'P 1'
#
loop_
_entity.id
_entity.type
_entity.pdbx_description
1 polymer ?
#
loop_
_entity_poly.entity_id
_entity_poly.type
_entity_poly.pdbx_seq_one_letter_code
_entity_poly.pdbx_strand_id
1 'polypeptide(L)'
;VAHEVVQNYWSSGSGQLPPDVPRCGFDGGLCDYTTIYILIATLTIIAILVPAGYFVYLKTMERRLYDMTWRIPRDDIRLVTGGSLINECIGRVYVLGIVGSTARRCYIIVDWLIWADRCFSKKHVSS
;
A
#
# COMPACT_ATOMS: atom_id res chain seq x y z
N VAL A 1 -45.85 -35.36 39.55
CA VAL A 1 -45.14 -35.35 38.25
C VAL A 1 -43.66 -35.50 38.56
N ALA A 2 -43.04 -36.60 38.13
CA ALA A 2 -41.60 -36.78 38.29
C ALA A 2 -40.90 -35.98 37.19
N HIS A 3 -40.01 -35.06 37.57
CA HIS A 3 -39.09 -34.43 36.63
C HIS A 3 -37.88 -35.35 36.51
N GLU A 4 -37.68 -35.91 35.32
CA GLU A 4 -36.47 -36.65 34.99
C GLU A 4 -35.26 -35.71 35.05
N VAL A 5 -34.29 -36.05 35.88
CA VAL A 5 -33.08 -35.25 36.09
C VAL A 5 -32.10 -35.61 34.98
N VAL A 6 -31.79 -34.67 34.09
CA VAL A 6 -30.80 -34.87 33.04
C VAL A 6 -29.43 -35.08 33.69
N GLN A 7 -28.93 -36.31 33.64
CA GLN A 7 -27.59 -36.63 34.14
C GLN A 7 -26.54 -36.10 33.16
N ASN A 8 -25.46 -35.52 33.69
CA ASN A 8 -24.33 -34.96 32.92
C ASN A 8 -24.66 -33.71 32.08
N TYR A 9 -25.60 -32.89 32.54
CA TYR A 9 -25.91 -31.61 31.90
C TYR A 9 -24.76 -30.60 32.04
N TRP A 10 -24.24 -30.16 30.91
CA TRP A 10 -23.37 -28.99 30.79
C TRP A 10 -24.04 -27.95 29.90
N SER A 11 -23.95 -26.67 30.27
CA SER A 11 -24.52 -25.55 29.50
C SER A 11 -23.73 -25.22 28.22
N SER A 12 -22.73 -26.04 27.87
CA SER A 12 -21.94 -25.88 26.66
C SER A 12 -22.73 -26.29 25.42
N GLY A 13 -22.47 -25.64 24.28
CA GLY A 13 -23.15 -25.97 23.02
C GLY A 13 -22.90 -27.42 22.53
N SER A 14 -21.90 -28.11 23.09
CA SER A 14 -21.60 -29.52 22.81
C SER A 14 -22.14 -30.48 23.89
N GLY A 15 -22.71 -29.99 24.99
CA GLY A 15 -23.15 -30.79 26.13
C GLY A 15 -22.02 -31.57 26.83
N GLN A 16 -20.76 -31.24 26.51
CA GLN A 16 -19.57 -31.86 27.08
C GLN A 16 -19.00 -30.97 28.20
N LEU A 17 -18.33 -31.62 29.16
CA LEU A 17 -17.50 -30.94 30.15
C LEU A 17 -16.46 -30.08 29.43
N PRO A 18 -16.39 -28.76 29.70
CA PRO A 18 -15.33 -27.93 29.14
C PRO A 18 -13.97 -28.39 29.67
N PRO A 19 -12.91 -28.34 28.85
CA PRO A 19 -11.57 -28.68 29.31
C PRO A 19 -11.10 -27.69 30.39
N ASP A 20 -10.43 -28.21 31.42
CA ASP A 20 -9.90 -27.41 32.54
C ASP A 20 -8.84 -26.40 32.11
N VAL A 21 -8.19 -26.64 30.97
CA VAL A 21 -7.15 -25.79 30.39
C VAL A 21 -7.55 -25.37 28.97
N PRO A 22 -7.49 -24.07 28.64
CA PRO A 22 -7.74 -23.59 27.29
C PRO A 22 -6.65 -24.06 26.30
N ARG A 23 -7.00 -24.12 25.01
CA ARG A 23 -6.13 -24.67 23.96
C ARG A 23 -4.76 -23.99 23.83
N CYS A 24 -4.65 -22.70 24.16
CA CYS A 24 -3.39 -21.96 24.11
C CYS A 24 -2.74 -21.70 25.48
N GLY A 25 -3.24 -22.34 26.54
CA GLY A 25 -2.87 -22.02 27.91
C GLY A 25 -3.45 -20.68 28.39
N PHE A 26 -3.39 -20.44 29.70
CA PHE A 26 -3.88 -19.19 30.28
C PHE A 26 -3.00 -17.98 29.89
N ASP A 27 -1.70 -18.23 29.69
CA ASP A 27 -0.71 -17.20 29.32
C ASP A 27 -0.52 -17.06 27.80
N GLY A 28 -1.25 -17.84 26.99
CA GLY A 28 -1.08 -17.89 25.54
C GLY A 28 0.24 -18.54 25.06
N GLY A 29 1.16 -18.87 25.96
CA GLY A 29 2.50 -19.37 25.65
C GLY A 29 2.56 -20.78 25.05
N LEU A 30 1.47 -21.55 25.06
CA LEU A 30 1.42 -22.86 24.39
C LEU A 30 1.19 -22.73 22.88
N CYS A 31 0.79 -21.57 22.39
CA CYS A 31 0.60 -21.35 20.96
C CYS A 31 1.94 -21.13 20.25
N ASP A 32 2.13 -21.83 19.14
CA ASP A 32 3.26 -21.60 18.25
C ASP A 32 3.01 -20.36 17.37
N TYR A 33 3.55 -19.22 17.80
CA TYR A 33 3.51 -17.96 17.05
C TYR A 33 4.68 -17.78 16.08
N THR A 34 5.67 -18.68 16.07
CA THR A 34 6.90 -18.52 15.30
C THR A 34 6.60 -18.38 13.81
N THR A 35 5.71 -19.23 13.29
CA THR A 35 5.27 -19.22 11.90
C THR A 35 4.64 -17.87 11.51
N ILE A 36 3.83 -17.29 12.40
CA ILE A 36 3.16 -16.00 12.16
C ILE A 36 4.20 -14.88 12.12
N TYR A 37 5.14 -14.86 13.06
CA TYR A 37 6.19 -13.84 13.09
C TYR A 37 7.10 -13.92 11.86
N ILE A 38 7.47 -15.12 11.42
CA ILE A 38 8.28 -15.31 10.20
C ILE A 38 7.53 -14.79 8.96
N LEU A 39 6.23 -15.07 8.85
CA LEU A 39 5.40 -14.59 7.76
C LEU A 39 5.32 -13.05 7.73
N ILE A 40 5.11 -12.42 8.89
CA ILE A 40 5.02 -10.96 8.97
C ILE A 40 6.39 -10.32 8.68
N ALA A 41 7.47 -10.88 9.21
CA ALA A 41 8.83 -10.39 8.96
C ALA A 41 9.21 -10.48 7.47
N THR A 42 8.91 -11.60 6.83
CA THR A 42 9.20 -11.77 5.39
C THR A 42 8.39 -10.81 4.52
N LEU A 43 7.08 -10.65 4.80
CA LEU A 43 6.23 -9.71 4.07
C LEU A 43 6.68 -8.25 4.24
N THR A 44 7.07 -7.85 5.44
CA THR A 44 7.54 -6.48 5.71
C THR A 44 8.87 -6.18 5.01
N ILE A 45 9.80 -7.13 4.99
CA ILE A 45 11.07 -6.98 4.25
C ILE A 45 10.82 -6.81 2.76
N ILE A 46 9.97 -7.65 2.16
CA ILE A 46 9.65 -7.57 0.72
C ILE A 46 8.97 -6.24 0.40
N ALA A 47 8.05 -5.79 1.25
CA ALA A 47 7.35 -4.52 1.07
C ALA A 47 8.27 -3.30 1.06
N ILE A 48 9.46 -3.38 1.68
CA ILE A 48 10.45 -2.29 1.71
C ILE A 48 11.49 -2.47 0.60
N LEU A 49 12.02 -3.68 0.41
CA LEU A 49 13.09 -3.93 -0.56
C LEU A 49 12.63 -3.78 -2.01
N VAL A 50 11.40 -4.20 -2.34
CA VAL A 50 10.86 -4.08 -3.70
C VAL A 50 10.77 -2.63 -4.17
N PRO A 51 10.10 -1.70 -3.45
CA PRO A 51 10.04 -0.30 -3.89
C PRO A 51 11.40 0.38 -3.82
N ALA A 52 12.25 0.07 -2.84
CA ALA A 52 13.60 0.62 -2.77
C ALA A 52 14.46 0.19 -3.97
N GLY A 53 14.44 -1.11 -4.31
CA GLY A 53 15.13 -1.65 -5.47
C GLY A 53 14.60 -1.09 -6.78
N TYR A 54 13.27 -0.96 -6.90
CA TYR A 54 12.63 -0.35 -8.07
C TYR A 54 13.03 1.13 -8.25
N PHE A 55 13.08 1.91 -7.16
CA PHE A 55 13.51 3.30 -7.21
C PHE A 55 14.97 3.45 -7.65
N VAL A 56 15.86 2.61 -7.10
CA VAL A 56 17.27 2.57 -7.51
C VAL A 56 17.41 2.16 -8.98
N TYR A 57 16.62 1.19 -9.43
CA TYR A 57 16.60 0.75 -10.82
C TYR A 57 16.20 1.89 -11.77
N LEU A 58 15.09 2.58 -11.48
CA LEU A 58 14.64 3.75 -12.27
C LEU A 58 15.71 4.83 -12.33
N LYS A 59 16.33 5.18 -11.20
CA LYS A 59 17.41 6.18 -11.15
C LYS A 59 18.65 5.76 -11.92
N THR A 60 18.97 4.48 -11.94
CA THR A 60 20.08 3.97 -12.74
C THR A 60 19.78 4.08 -14.23
N MET A 61 18.54 3.83 -14.64
CA MET A 61 18.12 3.96 -16.02
C MET A 61 18.10 5.42 -16.50
N GLU A 62 17.64 6.35 -15.66
CA GLU A 62 17.74 7.80 -15.93
C GLU A 62 19.20 8.22 -16.19
N ARG A 63 20.14 7.74 -15.36
CA ARG A 63 21.57 8.04 -15.55
C ARG A 63 22.14 7.48 -16.84
N ARG A 64 21.73 6.28 -17.25
CA ARG A 64 22.14 5.65 -18.51
C ARG A 64 21.69 6.45 -19.73
N LEU A 65 20.50 7.07 -19.69
CA LEU A 65 20.02 7.93 -20.78
C LEU A 65 20.87 9.20 -20.93
N TYR A 66 21.43 9.71 -19.84
CA TYR A 66 22.26 10.92 -19.87
C TYR A 66 23.62 10.73 -20.54
N ASP A 67 24.06 9.49 -20.72
CA ASP A 67 25.34 9.12 -21.32
C ASP A 67 25.24 8.79 -22.82
N MET A 68 24.05 8.97 -23.43
CA MET A 68 23.89 8.73 -24.86
C MET A 68 24.24 9.96 -25.70
N THR A 69 25.07 9.75 -26.73
CA THR A 69 25.65 10.80 -27.59
C THR A 69 24.64 11.54 -28.47
N TRP A 70 23.40 11.06 -28.59
CA TRP A 70 22.32 11.68 -29.36
C TRP A 70 21.42 12.61 -28.52
N ARG A 71 21.74 12.82 -27.24
CA ARG A 71 20.92 13.63 -26.34
C ARG A 71 21.06 15.13 -26.63
N ILE A 72 19.95 15.75 -27.04
CA ILE A 72 19.82 17.22 -27.14
C ILE A 72 19.67 17.80 -25.70
N PRO A 73 20.53 18.75 -25.26
CA PRO A 73 20.37 19.45 -23.98
C PRO A 73 19.09 20.30 -24.00
N ARG A 74 18.29 20.25 -22.93
CA ARG A 74 17.05 21.05 -22.83
C ARG A 74 17.36 22.56 -22.75
N ASP A 75 18.58 22.92 -22.36
CA ASP A 75 19.03 24.31 -22.26
C ASP A 75 19.24 24.97 -23.65
N ASP A 76 19.39 24.16 -24.70
CA ASP A 76 19.58 24.63 -26.08
C ASP A 76 18.26 24.80 -26.84
N ILE A 77 17.14 24.34 -26.27
CA ILE A 77 15.82 24.37 -26.92
C ILE A 77 15.15 25.71 -26.60
N ARG A 78 15.32 26.69 -27.49
CA ARG A 78 14.56 27.94 -27.42
C ARG A 78 13.17 27.72 -28.01
N LEU A 79 12.19 27.48 -27.12
CA LEU A 79 10.78 27.45 -27.49
C LEU A 79 10.35 28.86 -27.92
N VAL A 80 10.11 29.05 -29.22
CA VAL A 80 9.54 30.29 -29.73
C VAL A 80 8.09 30.36 -29.25
N THR A 81 7.86 31.06 -28.13
CA THR A 81 6.51 31.37 -27.66
C THR A 81 5.86 32.35 -28.63
N GLY A 82 5.11 31.80 -29.59
CA GLY A 82 3.99 32.52 -30.21
C GLY A 82 2.95 32.77 -29.13
N GLY A 83 2.70 34.05 -28.81
CA GLY A 83 1.98 34.47 -27.63
C GLY A 83 0.52 33.97 -27.54
N SER A 84 0.04 33.96 -26.29
CA SER A 84 -1.38 34.11 -25.93
C SER A 84 -2.29 32.86 -25.83
N LEU A 85 -1.82 31.70 -25.35
CA LEU A 85 -2.75 30.61 -24.91
C LEU A 85 -2.32 29.85 -23.64
N ILE A 86 -1.39 30.36 -22.82
CA ILE A 86 -0.93 29.66 -21.59
C ILE A 86 -1.79 29.99 -20.35
N ASN A 87 -2.55 31.08 -20.38
CA ASN A 87 -3.31 31.53 -19.21
C ASN A 87 -4.59 30.72 -18.93
N GLU A 88 -4.99 29.82 -19.82
CA GLU A 88 -6.24 29.05 -19.68
C GLU A 88 -6.04 27.70 -18.97
N CYS A 89 -4.83 27.14 -18.94
CA CYS A 89 -4.56 25.87 -18.25
C CYS A 89 -4.28 26.02 -16.75
N ILE A 90 -3.95 27.22 -16.27
CA ILE A 90 -3.63 27.44 -14.84
C ILE A 90 -4.92 27.56 -14.00
N GLY A 91 -6.01 28.09 -14.57
CA GLY A 91 -7.27 28.32 -13.84
C GLY A 91 -8.08 27.06 -13.50
N ARG A 92 -7.87 25.94 -14.21
CA ARG A 92 -8.67 24.71 -14.04
C ARG A 92 -8.06 23.68 -13.07
N VAL A 93 -6.79 23.82 -12.71
CA VAL A 93 -6.08 22.88 -11.83
C VAL A 93 -6.41 23.14 -10.35
N TYR A 94 -6.66 24.40 -9.96
CA TYR A 94 -6.86 24.74 -8.55
C TYR A 94 -8.24 24.37 -7.99
N VAL A 95 -9.29 24.28 -8.83
CA VAL A 95 -10.66 24.07 -8.34
C VAL A 95 -10.99 22.60 -8.05
N LEU A 96 -10.27 21.63 -8.63
CA LEU A 96 -10.56 20.20 -8.42
C LEU A 96 -9.84 19.57 -7.20
N GLY A 97 -8.99 20.32 -6.49
CA GLY A 97 -8.12 19.79 -5.43
C GLY A 97 -8.67 19.83 -4.01
N ILE A 98 -9.86 20.39 -3.75
CA ILE A 98 -10.32 20.69 -2.36
C ILE A 98 -11.75 20.21 -2.06
N VAL A 99 -12.32 19.28 -2.83
CA VAL A 99 -13.54 18.58 -2.38
C VAL A 99 -13.15 17.18 -1.93
N GLY A 100 -12.98 17.05 -0.61
CA GLY A 100 -12.49 15.85 0.04
C GLY A 100 -13.52 14.74 0.18
N SER A 101 -12.95 13.59 0.59
CA SER A 101 -13.51 12.62 1.55
C SER A 101 -14.82 11.92 1.20
N THR A 102 -14.74 10.62 0.94
CA THR A 102 -15.32 9.59 1.83
C THR A 102 -15.15 8.20 1.20
N ALA A 103 -14.36 7.31 1.83
CA ALA A 103 -14.64 5.87 1.98
C ALA A 103 -13.37 5.05 2.33
N ARG A 104 -13.19 4.82 3.64
CA ARG A 104 -12.92 3.50 4.24
C ARG A 104 -12.13 2.48 3.40
N ARG A 105 -10.80 2.42 3.56
CA ARG A 105 -10.09 1.25 4.14
C ARG A 105 -8.59 1.53 4.21
N CYS A 106 -8.00 1.03 5.28
CA CYS A 106 -6.59 1.11 5.64
C CYS A 106 -5.69 0.51 4.55
N TYR A 107 -5.18 1.33 3.61
CA TYR A 107 -4.13 0.96 2.65
C TYR A 107 -3.23 2.16 2.35
N ILE A 108 -2.65 2.75 3.40
CA ILE A 108 -1.77 3.94 3.31
C ILE A 108 -0.46 3.65 2.54
N ILE A 109 -0.04 2.39 2.41
CA ILE A 109 1.27 2.05 1.83
C ILE A 109 1.24 1.93 0.30
N VAL A 110 0.11 1.58 -0.31
CA VAL A 110 0.01 1.41 -1.77
C VAL A 110 -0.46 2.67 -2.50
N ASP A 111 -1.14 3.60 -1.82
CA ASP A 111 -1.60 4.84 -2.43
C ASP A 111 -0.44 5.81 -2.75
N TRP A 112 0.62 5.82 -1.93
CA TRP A 112 1.81 6.63 -2.21
C TRP A 112 2.56 6.20 -3.47
N LEU A 113 2.65 4.89 -3.73
CA LEU A 113 3.32 4.35 -4.91
C LEU A 113 2.52 4.60 -6.20
N ILE A 114 1.19 4.49 -6.14
CA ILE A 114 0.30 4.74 -7.30
C ILE A 114 0.16 6.24 -7.60
N TRP A 115 0.24 7.10 -6.59
CA TRP A 115 0.20 8.56 -6.78
C TRP A 115 1.50 9.10 -7.39
N ALA A 116 2.66 8.52 -7.05
CA ALA A 116 3.95 8.87 -7.65
C ALA A 116 4.01 8.52 -9.15
N ASP A 117 3.51 7.35 -9.56
CA ASP A 117 3.48 6.96 -10.98
C ASP A 117 2.54 7.83 -11.82
N ARG A 118 1.39 8.26 -11.28
CA ARG A 118 0.45 9.12 -12.03
C ARG A 118 0.90 10.57 -12.15
N CYS A 119 1.71 11.07 -11.21
CA CYS A 119 2.28 12.42 -11.32
C CYS A 119 3.45 12.48 -12.34
N PHE A 120 4.21 11.39 -12.49
CA PHE A 120 5.36 11.35 -13.42
C PHE A 120 4.95 11.02 -14.87
N SER A 121 3.92 10.18 -15.07
CA SER A 121 3.45 9.79 -16.41
C SER A 121 2.89 10.95 -17.25
N LYS A 122 2.31 11.99 -16.63
CA LYS A 122 1.76 13.14 -17.37
C LYS A 122 2.77 14.18 -17.82
N LYS A 123 4.05 14.09 -17.45
CA LYS A 123 5.11 14.96 -18.01
C LYS A 123 5.55 14.56 -19.43
N HIS A 124 5.11 13.42 -19.94
CA HIS A 124 5.52 12.92 -21.27
C HIS A 124 4.51 13.18 -22.41
N VAL A 125 3.37 13.83 -22.14
CA VAL A 125 2.38 14.24 -23.17
C VAL A 125 2.20 15.76 -23.14
N SER A 126 3.31 16.51 -23.10
CA SER A 126 3.35 17.90 -23.57
C SER A 126 4.81 18.35 -23.69
N SER A 127 5.59 17.70 -24.54
CA SER A 127 6.79 18.31 -25.12
C SER A 127 7.09 17.68 -26.47
#